data_AF-A0A2M7L089-F1
#
_entry.id   AF-A0A2M7L089-F1
#
_cell.length_a   1.000
_cell.length_b   1.000
_cell.length_c   1.000
_cell.angle_alpha   90.00
_cell.angle_beta   90.00
_cell.angle_gamma   90.00
#
_symmetry.space_group_name_H-M   'P 1'
#
loop_
_entity.id
_entity.type
_entity.pdbx_description
1 polymer ?
#
loop_
_entity_poly.entity_id
_entity_poly.type
_entity_poly.pdbx_seq_one_letter_code
_entity_poly.pdbx_strand_id
1 'polypeptide(L)'
;MDRALLVAALLLSSGWGRCQGELTFEPEDYSSPETAWGLDTSAADRWNLWTKDADAEKKWTGGKVLQSPQVMADRETPEDGAPVLHTVLTGIPDGAWVVTIKFGRDLGVSLDGKAWQRLSKLGGRLGRFEITGGKFEFWVDDRYAQAEGPGFSYYDQIVLTPSLPERNGVSNGGFEFGREFSGSGWSFWSREVGAGSAELMEGGRSGKRCAKFIHTGERDFALTNSGRLDVKPGQRWLASAWLKCEDTQSVDLSVVALGEG
;
A
#
# COMPACT_ATOMS: atom_id res chain seq x y z
N MET A 1 -6.96 -19.88 56.24
CA MET A 1 -5.81 -20.01 55.31
C MET A 1 -6.38 -20.33 53.95
N ASP A 2 -6.67 -19.25 53.22
CA ASP A 2 -7.41 -19.24 51.97
C ASP A 2 -6.56 -19.73 50.80
N ARG A 3 -7.13 -20.62 49.98
CA ARG A 3 -6.61 -20.93 48.64
C ARG A 3 -7.47 -20.19 47.63
N ALA A 4 -7.01 -19.00 47.24
CA ALA A 4 -7.58 -18.24 46.13
C ALA A 4 -7.27 -18.96 44.80
N LEU A 5 -8.32 -19.29 44.05
CA LEU A 5 -8.26 -19.76 42.67
C LEU A 5 -7.85 -18.60 41.76
N LEU A 6 -6.70 -18.73 41.13
CA LEU A 6 -6.19 -17.81 40.11
C LEU A 6 -6.97 -18.07 38.81
N VAL A 7 -7.89 -17.19 38.45
CA VAL A 7 -8.51 -17.16 37.12
C VAL A 7 -7.55 -16.43 36.19
N ALA A 8 -6.84 -17.16 35.35
CA ALA A 8 -6.06 -16.60 34.25
C ALA A 8 -7.03 -16.13 33.16
N ALA A 9 -7.35 -14.84 33.15
CA ALA A 9 -8.01 -14.20 32.02
C ALA A 9 -7.03 -14.13 30.85
N LEU A 10 -7.14 -15.08 29.91
CA LEU A 10 -6.60 -14.92 28.56
C LEU A 10 -7.34 -13.76 27.91
N LEU A 11 -6.74 -12.57 27.95
CA LEU A 11 -7.07 -11.48 27.04
C LEU A 11 -6.67 -11.93 25.63
N LEU A 12 -7.58 -12.62 24.95
CA LEU A 12 -7.58 -12.70 23.50
C LEU A 12 -7.66 -11.27 22.98
N SER A 13 -6.52 -10.69 22.62
CA SER A 13 -6.47 -9.48 21.81
C SER A 13 -7.16 -9.80 20.50
N SER A 14 -8.44 -9.44 20.43
CA SER A 14 -9.23 -9.38 19.21
C SER A 14 -8.62 -8.30 18.32
N GLY A 15 -7.56 -8.69 17.59
CA GLY A 15 -7.06 -7.92 16.46
C GLY A 15 -8.21 -7.75 15.49
N TRP A 16 -8.78 -6.56 15.49
CA TRP A 16 -9.84 -6.19 14.57
C TRP A 16 -9.29 -6.28 13.15
N GLY A 17 -9.85 -7.20 12.36
CA GLY A 17 -9.82 -7.09 10.91
C GLY A 17 -10.68 -5.89 10.50
N ARG A 18 -10.20 -4.68 10.79
CA ARG A 18 -10.73 -3.48 10.13
C ARG A 18 -10.29 -3.59 8.69
N CYS A 19 -11.27 -3.53 7.78
CA CYS A 19 -11.02 -3.22 6.39
C CYS A 19 -10.16 -1.94 6.38
N GLN A 20 -8.88 -2.07 6.09
CA GLN A 20 -7.97 -0.94 6.01
C GLN A 20 -8.46 -0.10 4.83
N GLY A 21 -8.89 1.13 5.10
CA GLY A 21 -9.12 2.12 4.06
C GLY A 21 -7.77 2.69 3.62
N GLU A 22 -7.78 3.44 2.53
CA GLU A 22 -6.64 4.29 2.20
C GLU A 22 -6.33 5.22 3.38
N LEU A 23 -5.04 5.36 3.68
CA LEU A 23 -4.54 6.29 4.67
C LEU A 23 -3.83 7.43 3.96
N THR A 24 -4.07 8.64 4.46
CA THR A 24 -3.50 9.87 3.92
C THR A 24 -2.74 10.58 5.01
N PHE A 25 -1.56 11.09 4.66
CA PHE A 25 -0.70 11.84 5.56
C PHE A 25 -0.22 13.11 4.88
N GLU A 26 -0.28 14.23 5.60
CA GLU A 26 0.26 15.51 5.16
C GLU A 26 1.76 15.60 5.53
N PRO A 27 2.66 15.84 4.57
CA PRO A 27 4.11 15.82 4.79
C PRO A 27 4.62 16.61 6.00
N GLU A 28 4.12 17.82 6.23
CA GLU A 28 4.56 18.72 7.29
C GLU A 28 4.21 18.23 8.70
N ASP A 29 3.21 17.34 8.83
CA ASP A 29 2.83 16.78 10.14
C ASP A 29 3.72 15.59 10.52
N TYR A 30 4.45 15.01 9.56
CA TYR A 30 5.24 13.77 9.74
C TYR A 30 6.70 13.90 9.34
N SER A 31 7.14 15.07 8.88
CA SER A 31 8.52 15.31 8.44
C SER A 31 9.33 16.06 9.48
N SER A 32 10.64 15.90 9.44
CA SER A 32 11.58 16.59 10.33
C SER A 32 12.90 16.87 9.60
N PRO A 33 13.72 17.83 10.07
CA PRO A 33 13.47 18.72 11.21
C PRO A 33 12.46 19.83 10.86
N GLU A 34 11.65 20.29 11.84
CA GLU A 34 10.71 21.40 11.63
C GLU A 34 11.40 22.71 11.19
N THR A 35 12.67 22.87 11.55
CA THR A 35 13.50 24.02 11.12
C THR A 35 13.86 23.97 9.63
N ALA A 36 13.55 22.88 8.93
CA ALA A 36 13.82 22.74 7.50
C ALA A 36 12.88 23.57 6.62
N TRP A 37 11.78 24.09 7.17
CA TRP A 37 10.86 24.96 6.43
C TRP A 37 10.50 26.26 7.16
N GLY A 38 10.15 27.28 6.38
CA GLY A 38 9.47 28.48 6.84
C GLY A 38 8.02 28.52 6.36
N LEU A 39 7.14 29.23 7.06
CA LEU A 39 5.76 29.45 6.63
C LEU A 39 5.69 30.58 5.59
N ASP A 40 5.09 30.30 4.43
CA ASP A 40 4.85 31.25 3.33
C ASP A 40 6.07 32.13 2.98
N THR A 41 7.26 31.54 3.02
CA THR A 41 8.52 32.25 2.77
C THR A 41 9.34 31.46 1.77
N SER A 42 9.55 32.03 0.58
CA SER A 42 10.48 31.48 -0.40
C SER A 42 11.90 31.87 -0.03
N ALA A 43 12.72 30.87 0.30
CA ALA A 43 14.14 31.02 0.58
C ALA A 43 14.95 30.03 -0.26
N ALA A 44 16.23 30.31 -0.44
CA ALA A 44 17.11 29.49 -1.30
C ALA A 44 17.62 28.22 -0.59
N ASP A 45 17.52 28.18 0.75
CA ASP A 45 18.19 27.23 1.63
C ASP A 45 17.22 26.40 2.50
N ARG A 46 15.91 26.48 2.24
CA ARG A 46 14.88 25.83 3.05
C ARG A 46 13.61 25.63 2.27
N TRP A 47 12.81 24.67 2.73
CA TRP A 47 11.46 24.46 2.24
C TRP A 47 10.55 25.63 2.64
N ASN A 48 9.47 25.80 1.90
CA ASN A 48 8.40 26.73 2.16
C ASN A 48 7.13 25.90 2.41
N LEU A 49 6.61 25.91 3.64
CA LEU A 49 5.25 25.46 3.90
C LEU A 49 4.30 26.52 3.32
N TRP A 50 3.83 26.26 2.10
CA TRP A 50 3.13 27.23 1.30
C TRP A 50 1.62 27.05 1.44
N THR A 51 0.97 28.01 2.09
CA THR A 51 -0.49 28.04 2.32
C THR A 51 -1.18 29.11 1.48
N LYS A 52 -0.40 29.98 0.83
CA LYS A 52 -0.89 31.15 0.07
C LYS A 52 -0.90 30.97 -1.45
N ASP A 53 -0.79 29.75 -1.96
CA ASP A 53 -0.97 29.53 -3.39
C ASP A 53 -2.40 29.91 -3.81
N ALA A 54 -2.54 30.48 -5.00
CA ALA A 54 -3.85 30.74 -5.56
C ALA A 54 -4.60 29.42 -5.75
N ASP A 55 -5.84 29.33 -5.25
CA ASP A 55 -6.64 28.10 -5.25
C ASP A 55 -5.96 26.91 -4.54
N ALA A 56 -5.17 27.16 -3.48
CA ALA A 56 -4.46 26.12 -2.74
C ALA A 56 -5.37 24.93 -2.36
N GLU A 57 -6.58 25.20 -1.86
CA GLU A 57 -7.60 24.19 -1.50
C GLU A 57 -8.02 23.26 -2.65
N LYS A 58 -7.82 23.67 -3.90
CA LYS A 58 -8.14 22.85 -5.09
C LYS A 58 -6.93 22.08 -5.60
N LYS A 59 -5.72 22.62 -5.40
CA LYS A 59 -4.47 22.07 -5.94
C LYS A 59 -3.80 21.09 -4.98
N TRP A 60 -3.73 21.50 -3.71
CA TRP A 60 -2.96 20.86 -2.68
C TRP A 60 -3.87 20.19 -1.67
N THR A 61 -3.41 19.06 -1.14
CA THR A 61 -4.15 18.37 -0.09
C THR A 61 -4.10 19.22 1.17
N GLY A 62 -5.24 19.37 1.85
CA GLY A 62 -5.33 20.24 3.03
C GLY A 62 -5.05 21.73 2.77
N GLY A 63 -5.02 22.18 1.50
CA GLY A 63 -4.80 23.58 1.15
C GLY A 63 -3.37 24.09 1.36
N LYS A 64 -2.38 23.20 1.55
CA LYS A 64 -0.98 23.57 1.80
C LYS A 64 -0.02 22.54 1.21
N VAL A 65 1.24 22.94 0.98
CA VAL A 65 2.26 22.07 0.38
C VAL A 65 3.65 22.44 0.86
N LEU A 66 4.56 21.46 1.00
CA LEU A 66 5.99 21.74 1.15
C LEU A 66 6.60 21.99 -0.22
N GLN A 67 6.94 23.25 -0.48
CA GLN A 67 7.59 23.71 -1.70
C GLN A 67 9.10 23.84 -1.47
N SER A 68 9.93 23.28 -2.35
CA SER A 68 11.38 23.43 -2.26
C SER A 68 11.86 24.83 -2.69
N PRO A 69 13.14 25.17 -2.55
CA PRO A 69 13.81 26.16 -3.40
C PRO A 69 13.74 25.80 -4.89
N GLN A 70 14.09 26.74 -5.78
CA GLN A 70 14.15 26.42 -7.22
C GLN A 70 15.26 25.40 -7.49
N VAL A 71 14.92 24.33 -8.19
CA VAL A 71 15.85 23.27 -8.59
C VAL A 71 16.10 23.38 -10.09
N MET A 72 17.15 24.11 -10.46
CA MET A 72 17.48 24.41 -11.86
C MET A 72 18.43 23.39 -12.49
N ALA A 73 19.18 22.66 -11.66
CA ALA A 73 20.03 21.54 -12.04
C ALA A 73 20.03 20.53 -10.88
N ASP A 74 20.45 19.31 -11.16
CA ASP A 74 20.69 18.32 -10.10
C ASP A 74 21.74 18.84 -9.12
N ARG A 75 21.51 18.56 -7.84
CA ARG A 75 22.42 18.88 -6.75
C ARG A 75 23.26 17.65 -6.42
N GLU A 76 24.52 17.88 -6.08
CA GLU A 76 25.42 16.81 -5.67
C GLU A 76 25.19 16.42 -4.22
N THR A 77 24.91 17.39 -3.34
CA THR A 77 24.64 17.15 -1.93
C THR A 77 23.37 17.85 -1.42
N PRO A 78 22.77 17.35 -0.32
CA PRO A 78 21.62 17.99 0.33
C PRO A 78 21.85 19.46 0.72
N GLU A 79 23.08 19.84 1.06
CA GLU A 79 23.42 21.19 1.53
C GLU A 79 23.36 22.24 0.43
N ASP A 80 23.33 21.82 -0.85
CA ASP A 80 23.16 22.71 -2.02
C ASP A 80 21.70 23.20 -2.19
N GLY A 81 20.78 22.70 -1.36
CA GLY A 81 19.34 22.97 -1.44
C GLY A 81 18.71 23.20 -0.08
N ALA A 82 17.49 22.70 0.07
CA ALA A 82 16.84 22.69 1.38
C ALA A 82 17.28 21.47 2.20
N PRO A 83 17.20 21.51 3.54
CA PRO A 83 17.54 20.35 4.35
C PRO A 83 16.68 19.14 3.96
N VAL A 84 17.30 17.97 3.92
CA VAL A 84 16.60 16.69 3.72
C VAL A 84 15.54 16.52 4.79
N LEU A 85 14.35 16.11 4.35
CA LEU A 85 13.23 15.79 5.22
C LEU A 85 13.26 14.30 5.55
N HIS A 86 13.26 13.95 6.84
CA HIS A 86 12.99 12.59 7.32
C HIS A 86 11.51 12.49 7.68
N THR A 87 10.74 11.77 6.86
CA THR A 87 9.33 11.53 7.08
C THR A 87 9.13 10.23 7.86
N VAL A 88 8.42 10.31 8.98
CA VAL A 88 8.08 9.19 9.85
C VAL A 88 6.57 9.12 10.04
N LEU A 89 5.93 8.23 9.29
CA LEU A 89 4.50 7.96 9.42
C LEU A 89 4.25 7.06 10.63
N THR A 90 3.19 7.34 11.37
CA THR A 90 2.80 6.56 12.56
C THR A 90 1.31 6.22 12.54
N GLY A 91 0.89 5.28 13.39
CA GLY A 91 -0.51 4.85 13.47
C GLY A 91 -0.97 3.96 12.31
N ILE A 92 -0.03 3.41 11.52
CA ILE A 92 -0.33 2.54 10.38
C ILE A 92 -0.69 1.14 10.88
N PRO A 93 -1.89 0.62 10.63
CA PRO A 93 -2.22 -0.74 11.00
C PRO A 93 -1.32 -1.77 10.30
N ASP A 94 -0.98 -2.85 11.00
CA ASP A 94 -0.16 -3.93 10.45
C ASP A 94 -0.77 -4.47 9.15
N GLY A 95 0.03 -4.61 8.09
CA GLY A 95 -0.44 -5.08 6.80
C GLY A 95 0.51 -4.78 5.65
N ALA A 96 0.13 -5.23 4.45
CA ALA A 96 0.82 -4.86 3.22
C ALA A 96 0.23 -3.57 2.66
N TRP A 97 1.07 -2.61 2.28
CA TRP A 97 0.66 -1.29 1.81
C TRP A 97 1.45 -0.90 0.56
N VAL A 98 0.77 -0.29 -0.41
CA VAL A 98 1.45 0.46 -1.47
C VAL A 98 1.59 1.90 -0.99
N VAL A 99 2.82 2.43 -1.01
CA VAL A 99 3.12 3.79 -0.60
C VAL A 99 3.35 4.64 -1.85
N THR A 100 2.58 5.72 -1.97
CA THR A 100 2.73 6.72 -3.04
C THR A 100 2.86 8.12 -2.45
N ILE A 101 3.53 9.00 -3.20
CA ILE A 101 3.65 10.42 -2.90
C ILE A 101 3.04 11.21 -4.06
N LYS A 102 2.15 12.14 -3.74
CA LYS A 102 1.70 13.19 -4.66
C LYS A 102 2.75 14.30 -4.67
N PHE A 103 3.21 14.64 -5.87
CA PHE A 103 4.29 15.60 -6.09
C PHE A 103 4.08 16.36 -7.41
N GLY A 104 4.74 17.53 -7.55
CA GLY A 104 4.61 18.38 -8.74
C GLY A 104 5.80 18.30 -9.72
N ARG A 105 7.02 18.52 -9.23
CA ARG A 105 8.28 18.35 -9.96
C ARG A 105 9.18 17.38 -9.22
N ASP A 106 10.19 16.85 -9.91
CA ASP A 106 11.03 15.77 -9.40
C ASP A 106 11.57 16.02 -7.99
N LEU A 107 11.64 14.93 -7.23
CA LEU A 107 12.14 14.87 -5.88
C LEU A 107 13.11 13.71 -5.77
N GLY A 108 14.09 13.82 -4.88
CA GLY A 108 14.85 12.68 -4.41
C GLY A 108 14.10 11.96 -3.30
N VAL A 109 14.01 10.64 -3.39
CA VAL A 109 13.49 9.81 -2.31
C VAL A 109 14.49 8.71 -1.93
N SER A 110 14.53 8.38 -0.65
CA SER A 110 15.40 7.33 -0.11
C SER A 110 14.70 6.57 1.01
N LEU A 111 14.88 5.24 1.07
CA LEU A 111 14.35 4.39 2.14
C LEU A 111 15.34 4.19 3.29
N ASP A 112 16.59 4.65 3.13
CA ASP A 112 17.68 4.46 4.09
C ASP A 112 18.49 5.74 4.37
N GLY A 113 18.09 6.86 3.75
CA GLY A 113 18.79 8.15 3.80
C GLY A 113 20.10 8.19 3.01
N LYS A 114 20.45 7.13 2.28
CA LYS A 114 21.76 6.96 1.62
C LYS A 114 21.63 6.71 0.12
N ALA A 115 20.75 5.79 -0.27
CA ALA A 115 20.48 5.45 -1.66
C ALA A 115 19.28 6.25 -2.16
N TRP A 116 19.54 7.13 -3.13
CA TRP A 116 18.56 8.10 -3.62
C TRP A 116 18.06 7.76 -5.01
N GLN A 117 16.76 7.94 -5.20
CA GLN A 117 16.06 7.68 -6.46
C GLN A 117 15.25 8.91 -6.85
N ARG A 118 15.13 9.15 -8.16
CA ARG A 118 14.21 10.16 -8.71
C ARG A 118 12.78 9.65 -8.57
N LEU A 119 11.94 10.41 -7.87
CA LEU A 119 10.55 10.05 -7.66
C LEU A 119 9.76 9.98 -8.97
N SER A 120 10.11 10.81 -9.96
CA SER A 120 9.54 10.77 -11.30
C SER A 120 9.74 9.43 -12.01
N LYS A 121 10.92 8.81 -11.85
CA LYS A 121 11.22 7.48 -12.42
C LYS A 121 10.41 6.36 -11.75
N LEU A 122 9.91 6.61 -10.54
CA LEU A 122 9.04 5.70 -9.80
C LEU A 122 7.55 6.00 -10.04
N GLY A 123 7.22 7.03 -10.83
CA GLY A 123 5.84 7.47 -11.02
C GLY A 123 5.14 7.87 -9.72
N GLY A 124 5.89 8.36 -8.72
CA GLY A 124 5.35 8.68 -7.39
C GLY A 124 5.19 7.48 -6.46
N ARG A 125 5.46 6.25 -6.90
CA ARG A 125 5.25 5.02 -6.11
C ARG A 125 6.56 4.53 -5.48
N LEU A 126 6.69 4.68 -4.16
CA LEU A 126 7.87 4.21 -3.42
C LEU A 126 8.00 2.69 -3.44
N GLY A 127 6.88 1.99 -3.44
CA GLY A 127 6.85 0.53 -3.51
C GLY A 127 5.68 -0.09 -2.77
N ARG A 128 5.77 -1.40 -2.58
CA ARG A 128 4.89 -2.18 -1.70
C ARG A 128 5.70 -2.63 -0.49
N PHE A 129 5.16 -2.44 0.71
CA PHE A 129 5.83 -2.73 1.96
C PHE A 129 4.92 -3.52 2.90
N GLU A 130 5.46 -4.55 3.54
CA GLU A 130 4.88 -5.10 4.76
C GLU A 130 5.23 -4.13 5.90
N ILE A 131 4.22 -3.50 6.50
CA ILE A 131 4.39 -2.57 7.61
C ILE A 131 3.87 -3.26 8.86
N THR A 132 4.71 -3.30 9.89
CA THR A 132 4.39 -3.87 11.21
C THR A 132 4.81 -2.91 12.31
N GLY A 133 4.07 -2.85 13.40
CA GLY A 133 4.42 -2.03 14.55
C GLY A 133 4.12 -0.54 14.36
N GLY A 134 3.21 -0.20 13.44
CA GLY A 134 2.64 1.14 13.40
C GLY A 134 3.42 2.21 12.62
N LYS A 135 4.62 1.91 12.10
CA LYS A 135 5.57 2.91 11.61
C LYS A 135 6.10 2.61 10.21
N PHE A 136 6.21 3.63 9.37
CA PHE A 136 6.94 3.60 8.10
C PHE A 136 7.75 4.89 7.92
N GLU A 137 8.98 4.80 7.42
CA GLU A 137 9.86 5.96 7.31
C GLU A 137 10.63 5.99 5.99
N PHE A 138 10.91 7.20 5.53
CA PHE A 138 11.68 7.49 4.32
C PHE A 138 12.20 8.93 4.35
N TRP A 139 13.07 9.28 3.42
CA TRP A 139 13.65 10.60 3.27
C TRP A 139 13.26 11.23 1.93
N VAL A 140 13.07 12.54 1.94
CA VAL A 140 12.76 13.37 0.77
C VAL A 140 13.77 14.51 0.66
N ASP A 141 14.18 14.81 -0.57
CA ASP A 141 15.17 15.83 -0.87
C ASP A 141 14.82 16.55 -2.18
N ASP A 142 15.18 17.83 -2.30
CA ASP A 142 14.98 18.63 -3.50
C ASP A 142 16.16 18.53 -4.48
N ARG A 143 16.97 17.48 -4.36
CA ARG A 143 18.21 17.27 -5.12
C ARG A 143 18.10 17.15 -6.65
N TYR A 144 16.92 16.89 -7.20
CA TYR A 144 16.78 16.56 -8.63
C TYR A 144 15.97 17.60 -9.37
N ALA A 145 16.57 18.19 -10.41
CA ALA A 145 15.82 19.06 -11.30
C ALA A 145 14.89 18.23 -12.19
N GLN A 146 13.69 18.77 -12.42
CA GLN A 146 12.79 18.26 -13.45
C GLN A 146 13.43 18.46 -14.82
N ALA A 147 13.44 17.41 -15.65
CA ALA A 147 14.05 17.46 -16.97
C ALA A 147 13.40 18.51 -17.90
N GLU A 148 12.07 18.60 -17.86
CA GLU A 148 11.29 19.57 -18.63
C GLU A 148 10.63 20.58 -17.69
N GLY A 149 11.02 21.85 -17.80
CA GLY A 149 10.51 22.92 -16.95
C GLY A 149 11.00 22.84 -15.49
N PRO A 150 12.31 22.93 -15.24
CA PRO A 150 12.87 22.99 -13.89
C PRO A 150 12.33 24.18 -13.10
N GLY A 151 12.41 24.11 -11.77
CA GLY A 151 11.84 25.10 -10.87
C GLY A 151 11.56 24.53 -9.49
N PHE A 152 10.56 25.06 -8.80
CA PHE A 152 10.15 24.58 -7.49
C PHE A 152 9.56 23.17 -7.56
N SER A 153 9.99 22.28 -6.67
CA SER A 153 9.34 20.99 -6.42
C SER A 153 8.34 21.10 -5.29
N TYR A 154 7.41 20.14 -5.25
CA TYR A 154 6.25 20.16 -4.36
C TYR A 154 6.07 18.78 -3.76
N TYR A 155 6.10 18.69 -2.44
CA TYR A 155 5.82 17.50 -1.65
C TYR A 155 4.49 17.72 -0.92
N ASP A 156 3.43 17.05 -1.40
CA ASP A 156 2.05 17.42 -1.09
C ASP A 156 1.34 16.39 -0.21
N GLN A 157 1.34 15.12 -0.60
CA GLN A 157 0.52 14.11 0.09
C GLN A 157 1.20 12.76 0.04
N ILE A 158 1.09 11.99 1.12
CA ILE A 158 1.54 10.60 1.16
C ILE A 158 0.30 9.73 1.31
N VAL A 159 0.18 8.74 0.45
CA VAL A 159 -0.98 7.85 0.39
C VAL A 159 -0.52 6.42 0.59
N LEU A 160 -1.13 5.76 1.57
CA LEU A 160 -0.96 4.35 1.84
C LEU A 160 -2.25 3.64 1.41
N THR A 161 -2.18 3.00 0.25
CA THR A 161 -3.29 2.16 -0.23
C THR A 161 -3.07 0.73 0.27
N PRO A 162 -4.04 0.11 0.97
CA PRO A 162 -3.92 -1.27 1.40
C PRO A 162 -3.66 -2.16 0.20
N SER A 163 -2.62 -2.98 0.29
CA SER A 163 -2.32 -4.02 -0.69
C SER A 163 -2.87 -5.33 -0.17
N LEU A 164 -3.54 -6.10 -1.03
CA LEU A 164 -3.97 -7.44 -0.66
C LEU A 164 -2.74 -8.24 -0.23
N PRO A 165 -2.72 -8.83 0.98
CA PRO A 165 -1.57 -9.63 1.39
C PRO A 165 -1.37 -10.73 0.36
N GLU A 166 -0.14 -10.93 -0.09
CA GLU A 166 0.16 -11.93 -1.09
C GLU A 166 1.25 -12.82 -0.54
N ARG A 167 1.05 -14.14 -0.62
CA ARG A 167 2.05 -15.11 -0.20
C ARG A 167 2.25 -16.12 -1.31
N ASN A 168 3.47 -16.21 -1.82
CA ASN A 168 3.84 -17.15 -2.87
C ASN A 168 2.91 -17.08 -4.10
N GLY A 169 2.58 -15.87 -4.56
CA GLY A 169 1.71 -15.68 -5.72
C GLY A 169 0.22 -15.82 -5.47
N VAL A 170 -0.21 -16.03 -4.22
CA VAL A 170 -1.64 -16.12 -3.86
C VAL A 170 -2.05 -14.88 -3.08
N SER A 171 -2.83 -14.02 -3.72
CA SER A 171 -3.41 -12.82 -3.10
C SER A 171 -4.54 -13.20 -2.17
N ASN A 172 -4.49 -12.75 -0.92
CA ASN A 172 -5.53 -12.93 0.09
C ASN A 172 -6.05 -14.38 0.15
N GLY A 173 -5.15 -15.36 0.19
CA GLY A 173 -5.50 -16.78 0.15
C GLY A 173 -6.36 -17.26 1.32
N GLY A 174 -6.38 -16.50 2.42
CA GLY A 174 -7.25 -16.74 3.57
C GLY A 174 -8.57 -15.98 3.55
N PHE A 175 -8.83 -15.13 2.54
CA PHE A 175 -10.05 -14.31 2.44
C PHE A 175 -10.27 -13.33 3.61
N GLU A 176 -9.18 -12.93 4.27
CA GLU A 176 -9.22 -12.02 5.42
C GLU A 176 -9.21 -10.54 5.03
N PHE A 177 -9.13 -10.23 3.74
CA PHE A 177 -9.19 -8.87 3.19
C PHE A 177 -10.36 -8.68 2.21
N GLY A 178 -10.81 -7.43 2.09
CA GLY A 178 -11.99 -7.03 1.31
C GLY A 178 -13.25 -6.91 2.17
N ARG A 179 -14.07 -5.88 1.87
CA ARG A 179 -15.42 -5.72 2.45
C ARG A 179 -16.40 -6.68 1.80
N GLU A 180 -16.42 -6.66 0.47
CA GLU A 180 -17.19 -7.56 -0.39
C GLU A 180 -16.26 -8.49 -1.14
N PHE A 181 -16.80 -9.57 -1.70
CA PHE A 181 -16.01 -10.55 -2.46
C PHE A 181 -15.24 -9.93 -3.64
N SER A 182 -15.79 -8.94 -4.32
CA SER A 182 -15.12 -8.22 -5.43
C SER A 182 -13.83 -7.50 -5.01
N GLY A 183 -13.70 -7.13 -3.74
CA GLY A 183 -12.50 -6.49 -3.18
C GLY A 183 -11.51 -7.48 -2.55
N SER A 184 -11.75 -8.78 -2.68
CA SER A 184 -10.92 -9.81 -2.01
C SER A 184 -9.66 -10.19 -2.80
N GLY A 185 -9.52 -9.76 -4.06
CA GLY A 185 -8.49 -10.31 -4.95
C GLY A 185 -8.82 -11.67 -5.56
N TRP A 186 -10.05 -12.14 -5.35
CA TRP A 186 -10.59 -13.30 -6.02
C TRP A 186 -11.78 -12.90 -6.89
N SER A 187 -11.99 -13.64 -7.97
CA SER A 187 -13.11 -13.44 -8.88
C SER A 187 -13.80 -14.77 -9.15
N PHE A 188 -15.12 -14.75 -9.20
CA PHE A 188 -15.91 -15.87 -9.69
C PHE A 188 -16.32 -15.60 -11.14
N TRP A 189 -16.11 -16.58 -11.99
CA TRP A 189 -16.53 -16.57 -13.38
C TRP A 189 -17.29 -17.84 -13.71
N SER A 190 -18.31 -17.73 -14.56
CA SER A 190 -19.07 -18.85 -15.09
C SER A 190 -19.25 -18.66 -16.59
N ARG A 191 -19.18 -19.76 -17.35
CA ARG A 191 -19.43 -19.73 -18.80
C ARG A 191 -20.88 -19.35 -19.12
N GLU A 192 -21.80 -19.78 -18.27
CA GLU A 192 -23.19 -19.34 -18.32
C GLU A 192 -23.35 -18.07 -17.47
N VAL A 193 -23.79 -16.99 -18.11
CA VAL A 193 -23.95 -15.68 -17.47
C VAL A 193 -24.99 -15.79 -16.36
N GLY A 194 -24.62 -15.36 -15.15
CA GLY A 194 -25.51 -15.38 -13.99
C GLY A 194 -25.69 -16.75 -13.33
N ALA A 195 -25.03 -17.81 -13.82
CA ALA A 195 -25.16 -19.15 -13.28
C ALA A 195 -24.29 -19.39 -12.03
N GLY A 196 -24.22 -18.41 -11.12
CA GLY A 196 -23.51 -18.56 -9.86
C GLY A 196 -23.14 -17.25 -9.19
N SER A 197 -22.57 -17.38 -8.00
CA SER A 197 -22.14 -16.27 -7.16
C SER A 197 -20.99 -16.68 -6.25
N ALA A 198 -20.29 -15.67 -5.71
CA ALA A 198 -19.33 -15.85 -4.63
C ALA A 198 -19.44 -14.70 -3.62
N GLU A 199 -19.33 -15.04 -2.35
CA GLU A 199 -19.42 -14.12 -1.22
C GLU A 199 -18.34 -14.43 -0.17
N LEU A 200 -17.99 -13.43 0.63
CA LEU A 200 -17.17 -13.62 1.83
C LEU A 200 -18.09 -14.01 2.99
N MET A 201 -17.75 -15.08 3.72
CA MET A 201 -18.50 -15.51 4.89
C MET A 201 -17.57 -15.88 6.05
N GLU A 202 -18.12 -15.94 7.26
CA GLU A 202 -17.41 -16.52 8.41
C GLU A 202 -17.38 -18.05 8.35
N GLY A 203 -16.46 -18.67 9.09
CA GLY A 203 -16.26 -20.12 9.10
C GLY A 203 -14.99 -20.57 8.38
N GLY A 204 -14.00 -19.68 8.27
CA GLY A 204 -12.69 -19.99 7.72
C GLY A 204 -11.96 -21.11 8.47
N ARG A 205 -11.20 -21.93 7.73
CA ARG A 205 -10.36 -22.98 8.33
C ARG A 205 -9.15 -22.41 9.07
N SER A 206 -8.52 -21.38 8.51
CA SER A 206 -7.29 -20.77 9.00
C SER A 206 -7.45 -19.26 8.98
N GLY A 207 -8.29 -18.78 9.89
CA GLY A 207 -8.78 -17.41 9.90
C GLY A 207 -10.24 -17.37 10.33
N LYS A 208 -10.88 -16.22 10.18
CA LYS A 208 -12.31 -16.05 10.46
C LYS A 208 -13.14 -16.30 9.21
N ARG A 209 -12.62 -15.94 8.04
CA ARG A 209 -13.39 -15.87 6.80
C ARG A 209 -12.98 -16.93 5.78
N CYS A 210 -13.87 -17.16 4.84
CA CYS A 210 -13.64 -17.94 3.63
C CYS A 210 -14.48 -17.37 2.49
N ALA A 211 -14.22 -17.83 1.27
CA ALA A 211 -15.14 -17.65 0.16
C ALA A 211 -16.15 -18.81 0.13
N LYS A 212 -17.42 -18.47 0.04
CA LYS A 212 -18.48 -19.40 -0.39
C LYS A 212 -18.89 -19.02 -1.78
N PHE A 213 -19.01 -20.03 -2.64
CA PHE A 213 -19.50 -19.86 -3.98
C PHE A 213 -20.52 -20.93 -4.29
N ILE A 214 -21.47 -20.59 -5.16
CA ILE A 214 -22.52 -21.47 -5.64
C ILE A 214 -22.49 -21.39 -7.15
N HIS A 215 -22.53 -22.52 -7.82
CA HIS A 215 -22.71 -22.62 -9.26
C HIS A 215 -24.01 -23.36 -9.53
N THR A 216 -24.84 -22.82 -10.42
CA THR A 216 -26.16 -23.36 -10.75
C THR A 216 -26.30 -23.71 -12.23
N GLY A 217 -25.22 -23.59 -13.01
CA GLY A 217 -25.21 -23.88 -14.44
C GLY A 217 -24.83 -25.33 -14.74
N GLU A 218 -24.79 -25.65 -16.02
CA GLU A 218 -24.36 -26.96 -16.52
C GLU A 218 -22.96 -26.92 -17.16
N ARG A 219 -22.34 -25.74 -17.20
CA ARG A 219 -21.05 -25.47 -17.84
C ARG A 219 -20.01 -24.92 -16.88
N ASP A 220 -18.76 -24.95 -17.33
CA ASP A 220 -17.59 -24.61 -16.54
C ASP A 220 -17.70 -23.27 -15.78
N PHE A 221 -17.17 -23.28 -14.57
CA PHE A 221 -16.97 -22.10 -13.74
C PHE A 221 -15.52 -22.08 -13.22
N ALA A 222 -15.09 -20.93 -12.71
CA ALA A 222 -13.79 -20.76 -12.09
C ALA A 222 -13.85 -19.77 -10.93
N LEU A 223 -13.15 -20.10 -9.84
CA LEU A 223 -12.79 -19.17 -8.78
C LEU A 223 -11.30 -18.84 -8.93
N THR A 224 -11.00 -17.61 -9.37
CA THR A 224 -9.66 -17.24 -9.83
C THR A 224 -9.00 -16.25 -8.87
N ASN A 225 -7.72 -16.45 -8.58
CA ASN A 225 -6.91 -15.55 -7.78
C ASN A 225 -6.20 -14.48 -8.64
N SER A 226 -6.10 -13.26 -8.13
CA SER A 226 -5.42 -12.15 -8.81
C SER A 226 -3.90 -12.15 -8.63
N GLY A 227 -3.37 -12.91 -7.67
CA GLY A 227 -1.94 -12.98 -7.39
C GLY A 227 -1.15 -13.53 -8.57
N ARG A 228 0.09 -13.06 -8.70
CA ARG A 228 1.01 -13.45 -9.77
C ARG A 228 2.39 -13.65 -9.15
N LEU A 229 3.12 -14.64 -9.65
CA LEU A 229 4.47 -14.92 -9.20
C LEU A 229 5.34 -15.16 -10.41
N ASP A 230 6.47 -14.47 -10.45
CA ASP A 230 7.50 -14.75 -11.45
C ASP A 230 8.11 -16.11 -11.17
N VAL A 231 8.12 -16.96 -12.20
CA VAL A 231 8.66 -18.32 -12.11
C VAL A 231 9.84 -18.50 -13.05
N LYS A 232 10.80 -19.32 -12.62
CA LYS A 232 11.98 -19.72 -13.38
C LYS A 232 11.88 -21.20 -13.77
N PRO A 233 12.42 -21.60 -14.94
CA PRO A 233 12.49 -23.00 -15.31
C PRO A 233 13.15 -23.87 -14.24
N GLY A 234 12.58 -25.05 -13.98
CA GLY A 234 13.11 -26.02 -13.01
C GLY A 234 12.69 -25.82 -11.56
N GLN A 235 11.95 -24.75 -11.23
CA GLN A 235 11.38 -24.58 -9.89
C GLN A 235 10.28 -25.61 -9.61
N ARG A 236 10.24 -26.10 -8.36
CA ARG A 236 9.22 -27.04 -7.87
C ARG A 236 8.28 -26.31 -6.93
N TRP A 237 7.00 -26.64 -7.04
CA TRP A 237 5.93 -25.97 -6.30
C TRP A 237 4.99 -27.00 -5.71
N LEU A 238 4.43 -26.67 -4.55
CA LEU A 238 3.31 -27.38 -3.96
C LEU A 238 2.14 -26.40 -3.86
N ALA A 239 1.05 -26.71 -4.54
CA ALA A 239 -0.20 -25.97 -4.42
C ALA A 239 -1.18 -26.78 -3.57
N SER A 240 -1.84 -26.12 -2.63
CA SER A 240 -2.87 -26.73 -1.78
C SER A 240 -3.97 -25.73 -1.50
N ALA A 241 -5.21 -26.20 -1.52
CA ALA A 241 -6.38 -25.47 -1.08
C ALA A 241 -7.18 -26.35 -0.12
N TRP A 242 -8.00 -25.74 0.73
CA TRP A 242 -8.98 -26.45 1.52
C TRP A 242 -10.38 -26.04 1.13
N LEU A 243 -11.23 -27.02 0.86
CA LEU A 243 -12.60 -26.83 0.46
C LEU A 243 -13.50 -27.68 1.36
N LYS A 244 -14.62 -27.10 1.78
CA LYS A 244 -15.77 -27.84 2.29
C LYS A 244 -16.80 -27.88 1.18
N CYS A 245 -17.15 -29.08 0.72
CA CYS A 245 -18.06 -29.28 -0.39
C CYS A 245 -19.40 -29.83 0.11
N GLU A 246 -20.50 -29.32 -0.45
CA GLU A 246 -21.87 -29.80 -0.25
C GLU A 246 -22.44 -30.04 -1.65
N ASP A 247 -23.09 -31.19 -1.85
CA ASP A 247 -23.68 -31.61 -3.15
C ASP A 247 -22.73 -31.49 -4.35
N THR A 248 -21.43 -31.71 -4.13
CA THR A 248 -20.38 -31.58 -5.15
C THR A 248 -19.69 -32.91 -5.36
N GLN A 249 -19.55 -33.35 -6.61
CA GLN A 249 -18.81 -34.58 -6.93
C GLN A 249 -17.29 -34.38 -6.82
N SER A 250 -16.77 -33.32 -7.45
CA SER A 250 -15.33 -32.99 -7.43
C SER A 250 -15.10 -31.50 -7.72
N VAL A 251 -13.96 -30.98 -7.26
CA VAL A 251 -13.43 -29.66 -7.61
C VAL A 251 -11.93 -29.81 -7.81
N ASP A 252 -11.40 -29.24 -8.88
CA ASP A 252 -9.97 -29.26 -9.19
C ASP A 252 -9.27 -27.97 -8.78
N LEU A 253 -8.08 -28.11 -8.18
CA LEU A 253 -7.14 -27.00 -8.03
C LEU A 253 -6.21 -26.97 -9.24
N SER A 254 -6.31 -25.90 -10.02
CA SER A 254 -5.45 -25.67 -11.19
C SER A 254 -4.45 -24.56 -10.93
N VAL A 255 -3.22 -24.74 -11.43
CA VAL A 255 -2.18 -23.70 -11.49
C VAL A 255 -1.89 -23.40 -12.96
N VAL A 256 -2.00 -22.13 -13.34
CA VAL A 256 -1.82 -21.70 -14.73
C VAL A 256 -0.59 -20.80 -14.81
N ALA A 257 0.31 -21.11 -15.74
CA ALA A 257 1.43 -20.26 -16.10
C ALA A 257 1.12 -19.55 -17.42
N LEU A 258 1.45 -18.26 -17.49
CA LEU A 258 1.29 -17.42 -18.68
C LEU A 258 2.68 -16.98 -19.13
N GLY A 259 2.98 -17.09 -20.42
CA GLY A 259 4.15 -16.44 -21.00
C GLY A 259 3.81 -14.99 -21.34
N GLU A 260 4.77 -14.08 -21.18
CA GLU A 260 4.72 -12.82 -21.91
C GLU A 260 4.85 -13.16 -23.40
N GLY A 261 3.82 -12.85 -24.18
CA GLY A 261 3.77 -13.11 -25.62
C GLY A 261 4.76 -12.26 -26.40
#